data_AF-A0A5B7B4P1-F1
#
_entry.id   AF-A0A5B7B4P1-F1
#
_cell.length_a   1.000
_cell.length_b   1.000
_cell.length_c   1.000
_cell.angle_alpha   90.00
_cell.angle_beta   90.00
_cell.angle_gamma   90.00
#
_symmetry.space_group_name_H-M   'P 1'
#
loop_
_entity.id
_entity.type
_entity.pdbx_description
1 polymer ?
#
loop_
_entity_poly.entity_id
_entity_poly.type
_entity_poly.pdbx_seq_one_letter_code
_entity_poly.pdbx_strand_id
1 'polypeptide(L)'
;MEEQFLLRVPPSIAERIERLLSENASSSEDKSLDLSFSEDGRSGTFILGNDHFPASLLDLPCIVESYKTYDDSVLIKTADIGQMIMVREEGDSAPDVVEYRHGLTPPMRDARRRRFRREPDLNPELVRRVEKDLLKIMAGRTAENVDVEVAEQEEDGDENARNASKKAAPTPAAKPDVPETGANAGEPDRSDSDESDDSI
;
A
#
# COMPACT_ATOMS: atom_id res chain seq x y z
N MET A 1 -7.20 -23.96 4.68
CA MET A 1 -7.52 -22.55 4.50
C MET A 1 -7.95 -22.40 3.06
N GLU A 2 -9.07 -21.73 2.79
CA GLU A 2 -9.51 -21.52 1.41
C GLU A 2 -8.70 -20.38 0.79
N GLU A 3 -8.34 -20.51 -0.48
CA GLU A 3 -7.67 -19.48 -1.25
C GLU A 3 -8.68 -18.91 -2.25
N GLN A 4 -8.82 -17.58 -2.26
CA GLN A 4 -9.76 -16.87 -3.11
C GLN A 4 -9.02 -15.76 -3.87
N PHE A 5 -9.43 -15.53 -5.11
CA PHE A 5 -8.87 -14.51 -5.98
C PHE A 5 -9.98 -13.84 -6.79
N LEU A 6 -9.69 -12.66 -7.33
CA LEU A 6 -10.58 -12.00 -8.28
C LEU A 6 -10.22 -12.41 -9.70
N LEU A 7 -11.20 -12.82 -10.48
CA LEU A 7 -11.05 -13.01 -11.91
C LEU A 7 -11.64 -11.79 -12.64
N ARG A 8 -10.80 -11.04 -13.33
CA ARG A 8 -11.20 -9.95 -14.22
C ARG A 8 -11.08 -10.42 -15.66
N VAL A 9 -12.16 -10.27 -16.41
CA VAL A 9 -12.22 -10.64 -17.83
C VAL A 9 -12.80 -9.49 -18.67
N PRO A 10 -12.54 -9.45 -19.98
CA PRO A 10 -13.23 -8.56 -20.91
C PRO A 10 -14.75 -8.79 -20.88
N PRO A 11 -15.58 -7.78 -21.18
CA PRO A 11 -17.04 -7.91 -21.16
C PRO A 11 -17.57 -9.06 -22.03
N SER A 12 -16.97 -9.26 -23.21
CA SER A 12 -17.28 -10.34 -24.15
C SER A 12 -17.13 -11.75 -23.51
N ILE A 13 -16.10 -11.93 -22.68
CA ILE A 13 -15.83 -13.17 -21.95
C ILE A 13 -16.76 -13.29 -20.73
N ALA A 14 -17.03 -12.17 -20.04
CA ALA A 14 -17.93 -12.15 -18.88
C ALA A 14 -19.33 -12.67 -19.23
N GLU A 15 -19.90 -12.22 -20.36
CA GLU A 15 -21.21 -12.69 -20.84
C GLU A 15 -21.23 -14.20 -21.10
N ARG A 16 -20.12 -14.76 -21.62
CA ARG A 16 -20.00 -16.20 -21.84
C ARG A 16 -19.94 -16.97 -20.52
N ILE A 17 -19.14 -16.50 -19.56
CA ILE A 17 -19.05 -17.09 -18.22
C ILE A 17 -20.40 -17.04 -17.50
N GLU A 18 -21.13 -15.93 -17.58
CA GLU A 18 -22.45 -15.80 -16.95
C GLU A 18 -23.45 -16.80 -17.52
N ARG A 19 -23.47 -16.99 -18.85
CA ARG A 19 -24.32 -18.02 -19.48
C ARG A 19 -23.94 -19.44 -19.02
N LEU A 20 -22.66 -19.71 -18.81
CA LEU A 20 -22.19 -21.02 -18.32
C LEU A 20 -22.54 -21.29 -16.87
N LEU A 21 -22.46 -20.28 -16.03
CA LEU A 21 -22.82 -20.39 -14.61
C LEU A 21 -24.33 -20.39 -14.39
N SER A 22 -25.12 -20.00 -15.40
CA SER A 22 -26.58 -20.05 -15.34
C SER A 22 -27.11 -21.50 -15.36
N GLU A 23 -28.21 -21.75 -14.63
CA GLU A 23 -28.82 -23.09 -14.47
C GLU A 23 -29.28 -23.75 -15.79
N ASN A 24 -29.36 -23.00 -16.88
CA ASN A 24 -29.84 -23.44 -18.20
C ASN A 24 -28.72 -23.85 -19.18
N ALA A 25 -27.51 -24.18 -18.70
CA ALA A 25 -26.28 -24.42 -19.46
C ALA A 25 -26.27 -25.59 -20.49
N SER A 26 -27.43 -26.13 -20.89
CA SER A 26 -27.50 -27.39 -21.64
C SER A 26 -27.02 -27.33 -23.10
N SER A 27 -26.78 -26.14 -23.69
CA SER A 27 -26.51 -26.01 -25.13
C SER A 27 -25.31 -25.15 -25.58
N SER A 28 -24.48 -24.59 -24.68
CA SER A 28 -23.30 -23.83 -25.12
C SER A 28 -22.14 -24.76 -25.54
N GLU A 29 -21.32 -24.33 -26.51
CA GLU A 29 -20.04 -24.99 -26.83
C GLU A 29 -18.98 -24.72 -25.75
N ASP A 30 -19.18 -23.69 -24.92
CA ASP A 30 -18.24 -23.21 -23.90
C ASP A 30 -18.24 -24.03 -22.59
N LYS A 31 -18.55 -25.34 -22.60
CA LYS A 31 -18.78 -26.11 -21.36
C LYS A 31 -17.55 -26.27 -20.45
N SER A 32 -16.37 -25.93 -20.93
CA SER A 32 -15.12 -26.02 -20.17
C SER A 32 -14.58 -24.63 -19.85
N LEU A 33 -14.25 -24.44 -18.58
CA LEU A 33 -13.49 -23.31 -18.07
C LEU A 33 -12.23 -23.87 -17.40
N ASP A 34 -11.07 -23.42 -17.85
CA ASP A 34 -9.78 -23.84 -17.30
C ASP A 34 -8.82 -22.65 -17.22
N LEU A 35 -7.81 -22.77 -16.37
CA LEU A 35 -6.82 -21.74 -16.12
C LEU A 35 -5.50 -22.41 -15.78
N SER A 36 -4.48 -22.11 -16.58
CA SER A 36 -3.13 -22.63 -16.40
C SER A 36 -2.13 -21.48 -16.28
N PHE A 37 -1.14 -21.64 -15.40
CA PHE A 37 -0.04 -20.70 -15.25
C PHE A 37 1.27 -21.31 -15.77
N SER A 38 2.14 -20.46 -16.32
CA SER A 38 3.51 -20.81 -16.61
C SER A 38 4.35 -20.93 -15.34
N GLU A 39 5.58 -21.43 -15.47
CA GLU A 39 6.51 -21.63 -14.35
C GLU A 39 6.84 -20.34 -13.58
N ASP A 40 6.67 -19.17 -14.20
CA ASP A 40 6.84 -17.87 -13.54
C ASP A 40 5.77 -17.58 -12.45
N GLY A 41 4.69 -18.36 -12.42
CA GLY A 41 3.55 -18.19 -11.51
C GLY A 41 2.79 -16.87 -11.70
N ARG A 42 3.03 -16.15 -12.81
CA ARG A 42 2.48 -14.81 -13.06
C ARG A 42 1.79 -14.71 -14.40
N SER A 43 2.32 -15.37 -15.42
CA SER A 43 1.70 -15.42 -16.74
C SER A 43 0.88 -16.70 -16.86
N GLY A 44 -0.25 -16.63 -17.54
CA GLY A 44 -1.13 -17.78 -17.70
C GLY A 44 -1.99 -17.72 -18.95
N THR A 45 -2.73 -18.80 -19.17
CA THR A 45 -3.71 -18.94 -20.23
C THR A 45 -5.04 -19.31 -19.60
N PHE A 46 -6.04 -18.45 -19.81
CA PHE A 46 -7.43 -18.72 -19.48
C PHE A 46 -8.11 -19.36 -20.69
N ILE A 47 -8.83 -20.46 -20.46
CA ILE A 47 -9.45 -21.26 -21.51
C ILE A 47 -10.96 -21.26 -21.30
N LEU A 48 -11.70 -20.91 -22.34
CA LEU A 48 -13.17 -20.91 -22.34
C LEU A 48 -13.67 -21.59 -23.61
N GLY A 49 -14.23 -22.80 -23.45
CA GLY A 49 -14.50 -23.67 -24.59
C GLY A 49 -13.22 -24.00 -25.36
N ASN A 50 -13.16 -23.57 -26.63
CA ASN A 50 -12.01 -23.74 -27.50
C ASN A 50 -11.11 -22.49 -27.59
N ASP A 51 -11.51 -21.39 -26.94
CA ASP A 51 -10.79 -20.13 -27.04
C ASP A 51 -9.77 -20.01 -25.90
N HIS A 52 -8.62 -19.44 -26.25
CA HIS A 52 -7.48 -19.26 -25.35
C HIS A 52 -7.18 -17.77 -25.21
N PHE A 53 -7.13 -17.30 -23.96
CA PHE A 53 -6.94 -15.91 -23.64
C PHE A 53 -5.70 -15.74 -22.75
N PRO A 54 -4.85 -14.74 -23.03
CA PRO A 54 -3.74 -14.44 -22.16
C PRO A 54 -4.24 -13.94 -20.79
N ALA A 55 -3.64 -14.46 -19.71
CA ALA A 55 -3.95 -14.11 -18.33
C ALA A 55 -2.69 -13.67 -17.58
N SER A 56 -2.87 -12.80 -16.59
CA SER A 56 -1.77 -12.29 -15.75
C SER A 56 -2.21 -12.14 -14.29
N LEU A 57 -1.40 -12.63 -13.34
CA LEU A 57 -1.64 -12.49 -11.91
C LEU A 57 -1.03 -11.19 -11.37
N LEU A 58 -1.88 -10.27 -10.93
CA LEU A 58 -1.50 -8.94 -10.46
C LEU A 58 -1.83 -8.74 -8.98
N ASP A 59 -1.00 -7.95 -8.31
CA ASP A 59 -1.12 -7.65 -6.87
C ASP A 59 -1.99 -6.39 -6.66
N LEU A 60 -3.14 -6.55 -6.01
CA LEU A 60 -4.07 -5.46 -5.73
C LEU A 60 -3.45 -4.47 -4.72
N PRO A 61 -3.80 -3.17 -4.82
CA PRO A 61 -3.33 -2.19 -3.85
C PRO A 61 -4.01 -2.35 -2.48
N CYS A 62 -5.23 -2.89 -2.45
CA CYS A 62 -6.02 -3.05 -1.24
C CYS A 62 -6.24 -4.53 -0.96
N ILE A 63 -6.21 -4.91 0.32
CA ILE A 63 -6.72 -6.20 0.78
C ILE A 63 -8.24 -6.15 0.69
N VAL A 64 -8.84 -7.16 0.07
CA VAL A 64 -10.28 -7.33 -0.08
C VAL A 64 -10.70 -8.52 0.75
N GLU A 65 -11.57 -8.29 1.73
CA GLU A 65 -12.09 -9.37 2.58
C GLU A 65 -13.38 -9.92 1.98
N SER A 66 -13.49 -11.24 1.89
CA SER A 66 -14.73 -11.91 1.52
C SER A 66 -15.46 -12.37 2.78
N TYR A 67 -16.78 -12.18 2.77
CA TYR A 67 -17.64 -12.59 3.87
C TYR A 67 -18.79 -13.44 3.35
N LYS A 68 -19.22 -14.40 4.17
CA LYS A 68 -20.49 -15.10 3.98
C LYS A 68 -21.46 -14.72 5.08
N THR A 69 -22.74 -14.78 4.76
CA THR A 69 -23.82 -14.52 5.70
C THR A 69 -25.02 -15.42 5.36
N TYR A 70 -25.89 -15.64 6.35
CA TYR A 70 -27.17 -16.32 6.17
C TYR A 70 -28.34 -15.34 6.30
N ASP A 71 -28.16 -14.22 7.01
CA ASP A 71 -29.21 -13.28 7.43
C ASP A 71 -28.92 -11.83 7.03
N ASP A 72 -27.86 -11.59 6.26
CA ASP A 72 -27.36 -10.28 5.83
C ASP A 72 -26.99 -9.31 6.98
N SER A 73 -26.89 -9.82 8.22
CA SER A 73 -26.49 -9.05 9.39
C SER A 73 -25.18 -9.56 9.99
N VAL A 74 -25.08 -10.88 10.21
CA VAL A 74 -23.85 -11.49 10.73
C VAL A 74 -22.97 -11.87 9.56
N LEU A 75 -21.88 -11.11 9.39
CA LEU A 75 -20.86 -11.37 8.38
C LEU A 75 -19.74 -12.22 8.97
N ILE A 76 -19.47 -13.37 8.36
CA ILE A 76 -18.38 -14.26 8.75
C ILE A 76 -17.30 -14.18 7.69
N LYS A 77 -16.10 -13.71 8.07
CA LYS A 77 -14.95 -13.62 7.17
C LYS A 77 -14.55 -15.01 6.67
N THR A 78 -14.31 -15.15 5.38
CA THR A 78 -13.89 -16.41 4.75
C THR A 78 -12.48 -16.36 4.17
N ALA A 79 -12.07 -15.23 3.59
CA ALA A 79 -10.75 -15.08 2.99
C ALA A 79 -10.29 -13.61 2.94
N ASP A 80 -8.98 -13.45 2.79
CA ASP A 80 -8.30 -12.22 2.40
C ASP A 80 -7.83 -12.35 0.96
N ILE A 81 -8.19 -11.40 0.10
CA ILE A 81 -7.86 -11.39 -1.32
C ILE A 81 -6.94 -10.20 -1.60
N GLY A 82 -5.69 -10.51 -1.96
CA GLY A 82 -4.68 -9.51 -2.32
C GLY A 82 -4.30 -9.52 -3.80
N GLN A 83 -4.86 -10.44 -4.59
CA GLN A 83 -4.45 -10.65 -5.98
C GLN A 83 -5.66 -10.79 -6.92
N MET A 84 -5.42 -10.47 -8.19
CA MET A 84 -6.39 -10.56 -9.26
C MET A 84 -5.75 -11.21 -10.48
N ILE A 85 -6.48 -12.13 -11.10
CA ILE A 85 -6.15 -12.70 -12.40
C ILE A 85 -6.84 -11.84 -13.45
N MET A 86 -6.05 -11.20 -14.30
CA MET A 86 -6.53 -10.37 -15.40
C MET A 86 -6.41 -11.13 -16.71
N VAL A 87 -7.56 -11.53 -17.25
CA VAL A 87 -7.69 -12.06 -18.61
C VAL A 87 -7.79 -10.88 -19.58
N ARG A 88 -7.12 -11.00 -20.73
CA ARG A 88 -7.01 -9.96 -21.75
C ARG A 88 -7.47 -10.49 -23.10
N GLU A 89 -7.82 -9.61 -24.02
CA GLU A 89 -8.11 -10.01 -25.40
C GLU A 89 -6.81 -10.29 -26.18
N GLU A 90 -6.93 -11.00 -27.30
CA GLU A 90 -5.79 -11.27 -28.16
C GLU A 90 -5.32 -9.96 -28.82
N GLY A 91 -4.06 -9.57 -28.55
CA GLY A 91 -3.47 -8.32 -29.04
C GLY A 91 -3.24 -7.27 -27.96
N ASP A 92 -3.87 -7.40 -26.78
CA ASP A 92 -3.57 -6.54 -25.64
C ASP A 92 -2.14 -6.78 -25.14
N SER A 93 -1.45 -5.71 -24.76
CA SER A 93 -0.12 -5.82 -24.13
C SER A 93 -0.23 -6.47 -22.75
N ALA A 94 0.79 -7.23 -22.38
CA ALA A 94 0.91 -7.73 -21.02
C ALA A 94 1.17 -6.54 -20.07
N PRO A 95 0.64 -6.58 -18.83
CA PRO A 95 0.99 -5.58 -17.84
C PRO A 95 2.51 -5.58 -17.59
N ASP A 96 3.13 -4.41 -17.70
CA ASP A 96 4.59 -4.26 -17.49
C ASP A 96 5.02 -4.43 -16.03
N VAL A 97 4.07 -4.28 -15.11
CA VAL A 97 4.31 -4.31 -13.66
C VAL A 97 3.31 -5.24 -13.00
N VAL A 98 3.81 -6.02 -12.05
CA VAL A 98 3.04 -6.97 -11.24
C VAL A 98 2.02 -6.26 -10.34
N GLU A 99 2.35 -5.05 -9.87
CA GLU A 99 1.48 -4.26 -9.01
C GLU A 99 0.35 -3.59 -9.80
N TYR A 100 -0.88 -3.91 -9.42
CA TYR A 100 -2.04 -3.27 -10.02
C TYR A 100 -2.26 -1.85 -9.47
N ARG A 101 -2.47 -0.88 -10.36
CA ARG A 101 -2.55 0.54 -10.02
C ARG A 101 -3.84 0.96 -9.30
N HIS A 102 -4.96 0.29 -9.58
CA HIS A 102 -6.29 0.69 -9.10
C HIS A 102 -6.83 -0.29 -8.05
N GLY A 103 -7.64 0.20 -7.12
CA GLY A 103 -8.52 -0.68 -6.34
C GLY A 103 -9.77 -1.08 -7.13
N LEU A 104 -10.59 -1.96 -6.56
CA LEU A 104 -11.78 -2.47 -7.22
C LEU A 104 -12.90 -1.44 -7.36
N THR A 105 -13.08 -0.59 -6.35
CA THR A 105 -14.19 0.34 -6.30
C THR A 105 -13.82 1.65 -7.01
N PRO A 106 -14.77 2.35 -7.65
CA PRO A 106 -14.49 3.58 -8.39
C PRO A 106 -13.73 4.64 -7.57
N PRO A 107 -14.04 4.88 -6.28
CA PRO A 107 -13.24 5.78 -5.47
C PRO A 107 -11.79 5.35 -5.35
N MET A 108 -11.42 4.09 -5.52
CA MET A 108 -10.05 3.57 -5.40
C MET A 108 -9.27 3.57 -6.73
N ARG A 109 -9.73 4.29 -7.77
CA ARG A 109 -8.94 4.53 -8.97
C ARG A 109 -7.61 5.20 -8.63
N ASP A 110 -6.52 4.62 -9.12
CA ASP A 110 -5.13 5.04 -8.85
C ASP A 110 -4.77 5.11 -7.36
N ALA A 111 -5.26 4.15 -6.57
CA ALA A 111 -5.09 4.13 -5.11
C ALA A 111 -3.63 4.28 -4.67
N ARG A 112 -2.69 3.55 -5.30
CA ARG A 112 -1.26 3.60 -4.96
C ARG A 112 -0.68 5.01 -5.06
N ARG A 113 -1.07 5.76 -6.10
CA ARG A 113 -0.57 7.11 -6.36
C ARG A 113 -1.30 8.17 -5.55
N ARG A 114 -2.62 8.05 -5.40
CA ARG A 114 -3.50 9.14 -4.93
C ARG A 114 -3.95 9.01 -3.48
N ARG A 115 -4.06 7.79 -2.95
CA ARG A 115 -4.66 7.55 -1.62
C ARG A 115 -3.69 7.03 -0.58
N PHE A 116 -2.67 6.29 -1.00
CA PHE A 116 -1.71 5.75 -0.07
C PHE A 116 -0.66 6.79 0.28
N ARG A 117 -0.40 6.92 1.59
CA ARG A 117 0.67 7.78 2.08
C ARG A 117 1.99 7.23 1.56
N ARG A 118 2.75 8.06 0.84
CA ARG A 118 4.10 7.69 0.42
C ARG A 118 4.99 7.54 1.65
N GLU A 119 5.83 6.52 1.63
CA GLU A 119 6.89 6.43 2.61
C GLU A 119 7.84 7.61 2.42
N PRO A 120 8.37 8.19 3.51
CA PRO A 120 9.39 9.21 3.39
C PRO A 120 10.58 8.62 2.63
N ASP A 121 11.12 9.38 1.69
CA ASP A 121 12.37 9.01 1.03
C ASP A 121 13.49 9.11 2.07
N LEU A 122 13.94 7.96 2.56
CA LEU A 122 14.97 7.86 3.59
C LEU A 122 16.32 7.65 2.91
N ASN A 123 17.30 8.48 3.25
CA ASN A 123 18.67 8.31 2.75
C ASN A 123 19.21 6.92 3.15
N PRO A 124 19.53 6.02 2.19
CA PRO A 124 19.99 4.67 2.48
C PRO A 124 21.25 4.62 3.36
N GLU A 125 22.15 5.61 3.22
CA GLU A 125 23.35 5.69 4.04
C GLU A 125 23.05 6.01 5.50
N LEU A 126 22.05 6.87 5.73
CA LEU A 126 21.59 7.21 7.08
C LEU A 126 20.92 5.99 7.71
N VAL A 127 20.03 5.32 6.99
CA VAL A 127 19.35 4.10 7.46
C VAL A 127 20.36 3.05 7.88
N ARG A 128 21.38 2.79 7.04
CA ARG A 128 22.43 1.82 7.35
C ARG A 128 23.25 2.20 8.59
N ARG A 129 23.51 3.50 8.80
CA ARG A 129 24.21 3.99 9.99
C ARG A 129 23.38 3.75 11.24
N VAL A 130 22.11 4.15 11.21
CA VAL A 130 21.17 3.97 12.32
C VAL A 130 20.99 2.49 12.64
N GLU A 131 20.83 1.63 11.64
CA GLU A 131 20.74 0.17 11.81
C GLU A 131 21.99 -0.39 12.50
N LYS A 132 23.18 0.01 12.03
CA LYS A 132 24.45 -0.43 12.63
C LYS A 132 24.57 0.01 14.10
N ASP A 133 24.20 1.25 14.41
CA ASP A 133 24.28 1.76 15.77
C ASP A 133 23.23 1.11 16.68
N LEU A 134 22.02 0.82 16.17
CA LEU A 134 21.00 0.06 16.88
C LEU A 134 21.48 -1.36 17.23
N LEU A 135 22.09 -2.07 16.26
CA LEU A 135 22.66 -3.39 16.49
C LEU A 135 23.77 -3.37 17.56
N LYS A 136 24.60 -2.32 17.58
CA LYS A 136 25.62 -2.13 18.63
C LYS A 136 24.97 -1.93 20.00
N ILE A 137 23.97 -1.05 20.10
CA ILE A 137 23.23 -0.78 21.34
C ILE A 137 22.58 -2.07 21.87
N MET A 138 21.89 -2.82 20.99
CA MET A 138 21.28 -4.10 21.35
C MET A 138 22.31 -5.14 21.81
N ALA A 139 23.54 -5.08 21.29
CA ALA A 139 24.66 -5.92 21.74
C ALA A 139 25.35 -5.40 23.02
N GLY A 140 24.77 -4.39 23.69
CA GLY A 140 25.31 -3.81 24.93
C GLY A 140 26.51 -2.88 24.72
N ARG A 141 26.74 -2.42 23.49
CA ARG A 141 27.82 -1.47 23.15
C ARG A 141 27.26 -0.05 23.00
N THR A 142 28.02 0.95 23.36
CA THR A 142 27.64 2.36 23.16
C THR A 142 27.69 2.72 21.67
N ALA A 143 26.73 3.51 21.19
CA ALA A 143 26.79 4.08 19.85
C ALA A 143 27.98 5.05 19.72
N GLU A 144 28.51 5.21 18.50
CA GLU A 144 29.61 6.14 18.24
C GLU A 144 29.04 7.57 18.18
N ASN A 145 29.65 8.51 18.93
CA ASN A 145 29.24 9.94 19.04
C ASN A 145 27.96 10.21 19.86
N VAL A 146 27.88 9.70 21.09
CA VAL A 146 26.83 10.08 22.06
C VAL A 146 27.45 10.96 23.15
N ASP A 147 27.04 12.22 23.22
CA ASP A 147 27.26 13.06 24.40
C ASP A 147 26.21 12.67 25.46
N VAL A 148 26.66 11.96 26.49
CA VAL A 148 25.81 11.56 27.61
C VAL A 148 25.80 12.69 28.64
N GLU A 149 24.76 13.52 28.62
CA GLU A 149 24.47 14.44 29.72
C GLU A 149 23.65 13.70 30.78
N VAL A 150 24.24 13.54 31.97
CA VAL A 150 23.54 13.01 33.15
C VAL A 150 22.73 14.15 33.75
N ALA A 151 21.42 14.16 33.50
CA ALA A 151 20.50 15.04 34.22
C ALA A 151 20.26 14.46 35.62
N GLU A 152 20.80 15.10 36.65
CA GLU A 152 20.41 14.82 38.03
C GLU A 152 18.97 15.30 38.23
N GLN A 153 18.10 14.40 38.68
CA GLN A 153 16.72 14.72 39.00
C GLN A 153 16.73 15.39 40.38
N GLU A 154 16.61 16.72 40.43
CA GLU A 154 16.42 17.42 41.71
C GLU A 154 15.05 17.04 42.29
N GLU A 155 15.04 16.37 43.46
CA GLU A 155 13.84 16.12 44.25
C GLU A 155 13.34 17.45 44.82
N ASP A 156 12.33 18.05 44.18
CA ASP A 156 11.63 19.22 44.71
C ASP A 156 10.75 18.82 45.90
N GLY A 157 11.26 19.08 47.11
CA GLY A 157 10.55 18.96 48.38
C GLY A 157 9.67 20.18 48.64
N ASP A 158 8.37 19.93 48.72
CA ASP A 158 7.25 20.86 48.88
C ASP A 158 7.25 21.57 50.26
N GLU A 159 7.36 22.91 50.31
CA GLU A 159 6.91 23.71 51.46
C GLU A 159 6.18 25.01 51.06
N ASN A 160 5.02 25.20 51.69
CA ASN A 160 3.93 26.09 51.32
C ASN A 160 3.97 27.40 52.12
N ALA A 161 4.05 28.57 51.47
CA ALA A 161 3.64 29.84 52.09
C ALA A 161 3.21 30.91 51.07
N ARG A 162 1.94 31.27 51.13
CA ARG A 162 1.28 32.37 50.41
C ARG A 162 1.88 33.73 50.81
N ASN A 163 2.24 34.58 49.85
CA ASN A 163 2.04 36.04 49.97
C ASN A 163 2.09 36.75 48.61
N ALA A 164 1.04 37.53 48.34
CA ALA A 164 0.90 38.35 47.15
C ALA A 164 1.77 39.60 47.23
N SER A 165 2.55 39.88 46.18
CA SER A 165 3.04 41.23 45.87
C SER A 165 3.39 41.35 44.40
N LYS A 166 2.76 42.32 43.74
CA LYS A 166 2.98 42.72 42.35
C LYS A 166 4.43 43.19 42.15
N LYS A 167 5.15 42.64 41.17
CA LYS A 167 6.30 43.31 40.54
C LYS A 167 6.48 42.87 39.09
N ALA A 168 6.86 43.85 38.27
CA ALA A 168 6.81 43.89 36.82
C ALA A 168 7.67 42.83 36.10
N ALA A 169 7.27 42.51 34.87
CA ALA A 169 7.94 41.59 33.95
C ALA A 169 9.38 42.02 33.61
N PRO A 170 10.36 41.10 33.60
CA PRO A 170 11.67 41.34 33.03
C PRO A 170 11.66 41.09 31.52
N THR A 171 12.30 42.01 30.80
CA THR A 171 12.59 42.01 29.36
C THR A 171 13.40 40.75 28.95
N PRO A 172 13.15 40.13 27.78
CA PRO A 172 13.94 38.97 27.35
C PRO A 172 15.37 39.38 26.99
N ALA A 173 16.35 38.68 27.57
CA ALA A 173 17.75 38.75 27.15
C ALA A 173 17.95 38.01 25.82
N ALA A 174 18.88 38.51 25.00
CA ALA A 174 19.19 38.03 23.66
C ALA A 174 19.70 36.58 23.67
N LYS A 175 19.25 35.79 22.68
CA LYS A 175 19.74 34.44 22.38
C LYS A 175 21.19 34.50 21.84
N PRO A 176 22.09 33.58 22.22
CA PRO A 176 23.30 33.32 21.46
C PRO A 176 22.97 32.52 20.19
N ASP A 177 23.57 32.91 19.07
CA ASP A 177 23.45 32.28 17.75
C ASP A 177 23.94 30.83 17.75
N VAL A 178 23.09 29.92 17.26
CA VAL A 178 23.49 28.58 16.80
C VAL A 178 23.33 28.59 15.27
N PRO A 179 24.33 28.16 14.48
CA PRO A 179 24.22 28.21 13.02
C PRO A 179 23.18 27.22 12.52
N GLU A 180 22.16 27.73 11.82
CA GLU A 180 21.24 26.95 11.01
C GLU A 180 22.01 26.24 9.87
N THR A 181 22.11 24.92 9.92
CA THR A 181 22.33 24.12 8.72
C THR A 181 21.03 24.09 7.93
N GLY A 182 21.02 24.82 6.82
CA GLY A 182 19.85 25.09 5.99
C GLY A 182 19.08 23.84 5.58
N ALA A 183 17.76 23.92 5.75
CA ALA A 183 16.82 23.12 5.01
C ALA A 183 16.99 23.45 3.52
N ASN A 184 17.43 22.48 2.72
CA ASN A 184 17.30 22.55 1.27
C ASN A 184 15.81 22.37 0.92
N ALA A 185 15.08 23.47 0.94
CA ALA A 185 13.95 23.67 0.04
C ALA A 185 14.51 23.82 -1.36
N GLY A 186 14.51 22.72 -2.12
CA GLY A 186 14.79 22.71 -3.54
C GLY A 186 13.72 21.89 -4.21
N GLU A 187 12.65 22.53 -4.66
CA GLU A 187 11.76 21.95 -5.66
C GLU A 187 12.56 21.67 -6.93
N PRO A 188 12.46 20.47 -7.52
CA PRO A 188 12.62 20.33 -8.95
C PRO A 188 11.23 20.29 -9.58
N ASP A 189 10.84 21.44 -10.08
CA ASP A 189 9.82 21.63 -11.12
C ASP A 189 10.04 20.62 -12.26
N ARG A 190 9.21 19.56 -12.34
CA ARG A 190 9.25 18.57 -13.42
C ARG A 190 7.86 18.02 -13.77
N SER A 191 7.28 18.68 -14.76
CA SER A 191 6.57 18.10 -15.92
C SER A 191 5.28 17.33 -15.62
N ASP A 192 4.18 18.08 -15.56
CA ASP A 192 2.85 17.58 -15.89
C ASP A 192 2.84 17.08 -17.35
N SER A 193 2.78 15.77 -17.54
CA SER A 193 2.29 15.17 -18.78
C SER A 193 0.92 14.57 -18.51
N ASP A 194 -0.10 15.38 -18.71
CA ASP A 194 -1.49 14.93 -18.90
C ASP A 194 -1.54 14.09 -20.18
N GLU A 195 -1.52 12.76 -20.03
CA GLU A 195 -2.16 11.88 -21.01
C GLU A 195 -3.50 11.44 -20.44
N SER A 196 -4.51 12.24 -20.74
CA SER A 196 -5.91 11.84 -20.74
C SER A 196 -6.14 10.85 -21.86
N ASP A 197 -6.04 9.56 -21.56
CA ASP A 197 -6.65 8.51 -22.39
C ASP A 197 -8.09 8.30 -21.92
N ASP A 198 -8.98 9.14 -22.46
CA ASP A 198 -10.40 8.86 -22.55
C ASP A 198 -10.60 7.92 -23.75
N SER A 199 -10.67 6.63 -23.47
CA SER A 199 -11.22 5.65 -24.39
C SER A 199 -12.24 4.79 -23.64
N ILE A 200 -13.47 4.86 -24.17
CA ILE A 200 -14.76 4.33 -23.70
C ILE A 200 -14.73 2.86 -23.30
#